data_AF-A0AB32WZC7-F1
#
_entry.id   AF-A0AB32WZC7-F1
#
_cell.length_a   1.000
_cell.length_b   1.000
_cell.length_c   1.000
_cell.angle_alpha   90.00
_cell.angle_beta   90.00
_cell.angle_gamma   90.00
#
_symmetry.space_group_name_H-M   'P 1'
#
loop_
_entity.id
_entity.type
_entity.pdbx_description
1 polymer ?
#
loop_
_entity_poly.entity_id
_entity_poly.type
_entity_poly.pdbx_seq_one_letter_code
_entity_poly.pdbx_strand_id
1 'polypeptide(L)'
;MDKSTIDFGFLERLRKSKMLKDLDNVDDGGSWEKLKKESEVGTDNESQRLSKLTLLALEGFTNGFVMKKNKKMMIIEKKGIKRGFGTGTGSKSPSVEEKEDYLIKKQKKQKTSDAKKQKTRIEKKQKQRKGFNPVEELSALGLEPPPDMHQVFKDRIENLGGTDIKLVIQKFIKPTDLNPGHNRLSMTLKQVRNKFLTEAEEEKFKNNWGMDVILIEPCLEVSKVHLTKWLIGGSFAYVFKTQWNQIVRNNADTLKPDAVVQIWSFRVGPESQLGFAIIKVKEGKAVSEIH
;
A
#
# COMPACT_ATOMS: atom_id res chain seq x y z
N MET A 1 39.91 -10.81 7.75
CA MET A 1 39.75 -9.57 8.52
C MET A 1 38.73 -8.75 7.77
N ASP A 2 37.54 -8.41 8.24
CA ASP A 2 36.84 -8.71 9.49
C ASP A 2 35.34 -8.72 9.19
N LYS A 3 34.58 -9.40 10.04
CA LYS A 3 33.17 -9.72 9.94
C LYS A 3 32.29 -8.52 10.25
N SER A 4 31.11 -8.54 9.64
CA SER A 4 29.85 -7.95 10.11
C SER A 4 29.85 -7.58 11.61
N THR A 5 30.09 -6.30 11.92
CA THR A 5 29.77 -5.76 13.24
C THR A 5 28.26 -5.58 13.29
N ILE A 6 27.58 -6.60 13.81
CA ILE A 6 26.20 -6.46 14.23
C ILE A 6 26.21 -5.51 15.44
N ASP A 7 25.49 -4.40 15.33
CA ASP A 7 25.31 -3.44 16.42
C ASP A 7 24.54 -4.12 17.57
N PHE A 8 25.29 -4.59 18.57
CA PHE A 8 24.76 -5.17 19.80
C PHE A 8 23.80 -4.21 20.55
N GLY A 9 23.89 -2.90 20.31
CA GLY A 9 22.98 -1.91 20.87
C GLY A 9 21.58 -1.92 20.25
N PHE A 10 21.42 -2.44 19.03
CA PHE A 10 20.12 -2.66 18.39
C PHE A 10 19.45 -3.94 18.91
N LEU A 11 20.24 -5.00 19.11
CA LEU A 11 19.76 -6.26 19.69
C LEU A 11 19.33 -6.12 21.15
N GLU A 12 20.04 -5.34 21.98
CA GLU A 12 19.57 -5.08 23.35
C GLU A 12 18.35 -4.18 23.44
N ARG A 13 18.11 -3.32 22.45
CA ARG A 13 16.87 -2.55 22.33
C ARG A 13 15.68 -3.43 21.92
N LEU A 14 15.91 -4.43 21.07
CA LEU A 14 14.93 -5.47 20.75
C LEU A 14 14.65 -6.39 21.95
N ARG A 15 15.68 -6.77 22.71
CA ARG A 15 15.55 -7.61 23.92
C ARG A 15 14.80 -6.91 25.06
N LYS A 16 14.97 -5.59 25.22
CA LYS A 16 14.24 -4.78 26.22
C LYS A 16 12.84 -4.34 25.75
N SER A 17 12.51 -4.55 24.48
CA SER A 17 11.18 -4.27 23.95
C SER A 17 10.19 -5.33 24.42
N LYS A 18 9.07 -4.87 24.98
CA LYS A 18 7.94 -5.64 25.51
C LYS A 18 7.24 -6.53 24.46
N MET A 19 7.73 -6.57 23.21
CA MET A 19 7.10 -7.26 22.07
C MET A 19 7.27 -8.79 22.06
N LEU A 20 8.15 -9.39 22.87
CA LEU A 20 8.31 -10.85 22.86
C LEU A 20 7.33 -11.60 23.76
N LYS A 21 6.75 -10.95 24.77
CA LYS A 21 5.80 -11.60 25.71
C LYS A 21 4.37 -11.65 25.18
N ASP A 22 4.06 -10.88 24.15
CA ASP A 22 2.73 -10.77 23.57
C ASP A 22 2.53 -11.73 22.37
N LEU A 23 3.58 -12.44 21.94
CA LEU A 23 3.53 -13.43 20.85
C LEU A 23 3.13 -14.84 21.34
N ASP A 24 3.34 -15.17 22.60
CA ASP A 24 2.95 -16.46 23.19
C ASP A 24 1.43 -16.62 23.33
N ASN A 25 0.66 -15.55 23.15
CA ASN A 25 -0.81 -15.53 23.28
C ASN A 25 -1.54 -15.52 21.93
N VAL A 26 -0.84 -15.68 20.81
CA VAL A 26 -1.46 -15.80 19.49
C VAL A 26 -1.82 -17.27 19.24
N ASP A 27 -3.07 -17.64 19.54
CA ASP A 27 -3.60 -18.97 19.22
C ASP A 27 -3.69 -19.15 17.70
N ASP A 28 -2.73 -19.89 17.15
CA ASP A 28 -2.60 -20.22 15.74
C ASP A 28 -2.95 -21.68 15.43
N GLY A 29 -3.54 -22.40 16.40
CA GLY A 29 -3.85 -23.82 16.27
C GLY A 29 -2.63 -24.76 16.32
N GLY A 30 -1.54 -24.35 16.97
CA GLY A 30 -0.37 -25.20 17.27
C GLY A 30 0.67 -25.25 16.14
N SER A 31 0.61 -24.35 15.17
CA SER A 31 1.60 -24.28 14.07
C SER A 31 2.93 -23.71 14.55
N TRP A 32 2.91 -22.76 15.49
CA TRP A 32 4.09 -22.16 16.11
C TRP A 32 4.88 -23.14 16.99
N GLU A 33 4.22 -23.97 17.79
CA GLU A 33 4.89 -24.96 18.64
C GLU A 33 5.60 -26.04 17.81
N LYS A 34 5.00 -26.45 16.68
CA LYS A 34 5.61 -27.41 15.76
C LYS A 34 6.88 -26.84 15.10
N LEU A 35 6.82 -25.59 14.63
CA LEU A 35 7.98 -24.89 14.05
C LEU A 35 9.09 -24.64 15.07
N LYS A 36 8.72 -24.36 16.32
CA LYS A 36 9.66 -24.18 17.43
C LYS A 36 10.42 -25.49 17.70
N LYS A 37 9.70 -26.61 17.82
CA LYS A 37 10.28 -27.94 18.03
C LYS A 37 11.16 -28.41 16.87
N GLU A 38 10.80 -28.05 15.63
CA GLU A 38 11.56 -28.39 14.42
C GLU A 38 12.84 -27.53 14.24
N SER A 39 12.83 -26.33 14.82
CA SER A 39 14.02 -25.46 14.89
C SER A 39 15.03 -25.90 15.95
N GLU A 40 14.57 -26.60 17.00
CA GLU A 40 15.38 -27.09 18.13
C GLU A 40 16.13 -28.39 17.81
N VAL A 41 15.70 -29.16 16.81
CA VAL A 41 16.39 -30.38 16.38
C VAL A 41 17.72 -30.06 15.68
N GLY A 42 18.82 -30.44 16.33
CA GLY A 42 20.15 -30.55 15.73
C GLY A 42 21.02 -29.29 15.73
N THR A 43 20.75 -28.28 16.56
CA THR A 43 21.62 -27.09 16.67
C THR A 43 21.77 -26.61 18.10
N ASP A 44 22.99 -26.45 18.61
CA ASP A 44 23.27 -25.98 19.99
C ASP A 44 23.44 -24.46 20.12
N ASN A 45 23.37 -23.70 19.01
CA ASN A 45 23.60 -22.26 19.00
C ASN A 45 22.30 -21.46 18.76
N GLU A 46 21.95 -20.61 19.71
CA GLU A 46 20.72 -19.80 19.77
C GLU A 46 20.58 -18.84 18.56
N SER A 47 21.69 -18.28 18.07
CA SER A 47 21.67 -17.39 16.89
C SER A 47 21.34 -18.15 15.60
N GLN A 48 21.78 -19.41 15.50
CA GLN A 48 21.47 -20.27 14.35
C GLN A 48 20.03 -20.75 14.40
N ARG A 49 19.51 -21.06 15.61
CA ARG A 49 18.09 -21.37 15.83
C ARG A 49 17.18 -20.22 15.39
N LEU A 50 17.49 -18.99 15.80
CA LEU A 50 16.71 -17.80 15.42
C LEU A 50 16.74 -17.53 13.91
N SER A 51 17.89 -17.71 13.27
CA SER A 51 18.01 -17.57 11.81
C SER A 51 17.20 -18.64 11.07
N LYS A 52 17.24 -19.90 11.54
CA LYS A 52 16.48 -21.02 10.96
C LYS A 52 14.98 -20.83 11.16
N LEU A 53 14.55 -20.36 12.33
CA LEU A 53 13.15 -20.10 12.67
C LEU A 53 12.59 -18.93 11.84
N THR A 54 13.40 -17.88 11.62
CA THR A 54 13.04 -16.76 10.74
C THR A 54 12.88 -17.21 9.28
N LEU A 55 13.78 -18.07 8.79
CA LEU A 55 13.68 -18.64 7.44
C LEU A 55 12.43 -19.52 7.29
N LEU A 56 12.16 -20.40 8.26
CA LEU A 56 10.97 -21.25 8.27
C LEU A 56 9.67 -20.44 8.35
N ALA A 57 9.63 -19.37 9.13
CA ALA A 57 8.48 -18.47 9.22
C ALA A 57 8.24 -17.71 7.91
N LEU A 58 9.31 -17.24 7.25
CA LEU A 58 9.23 -16.59 5.94
C LEU A 58 8.78 -17.57 4.86
N GLU A 59 9.28 -18.80 4.87
CA GLU A 59 8.88 -19.86 3.93
C GLU A 59 7.43 -20.32 4.14
N GLY A 60 6.99 -20.42 5.40
CA GLY A 60 5.58 -20.64 5.74
C GLY A 60 4.67 -19.52 5.25
N PHE A 61 5.15 -18.27 5.30
CA PHE A 61 4.38 -17.11 4.84
C PHE A 61 4.30 -17.02 3.31
N THR A 62 5.38 -17.32 2.59
CA THR A 62 5.38 -17.40 1.12
C THR A 62 4.54 -18.58 0.63
N ASN A 63 4.65 -19.75 1.27
CA ASN A 63 3.78 -20.90 1.01
C ASN A 63 2.31 -20.61 1.35
N GLY A 64 2.03 -19.84 2.41
CA GLY A 64 0.69 -19.36 2.74
C GLY A 64 0.10 -18.43 1.67
N PHE A 65 0.94 -17.63 1.02
CA PHE A 65 0.57 -16.77 -0.11
C PHE A 65 0.32 -17.58 -1.40
N VAL A 66 1.16 -18.57 -1.67
CA VAL A 66 0.99 -19.52 -2.80
C VAL A 66 -0.26 -20.38 -2.59
N MET A 67 -0.49 -20.88 -1.37
CA MET A 67 -1.69 -21.63 -0.99
C MET A 67 -2.94 -20.75 -1.02
N LYS A 68 -2.89 -19.46 -0.63
CA LYS A 68 -4.03 -18.53 -0.80
C LYS A 68 -4.32 -18.23 -2.28
N LYS A 69 -3.30 -18.13 -3.14
CA LYS A 69 -3.48 -18.00 -4.60
C LYS A 69 -4.04 -19.28 -5.21
N ASN A 70 -3.52 -20.45 -4.83
CA ASN A 70 -3.99 -21.76 -5.31
C ASN A 70 -5.38 -22.12 -4.77
N LYS A 71 -5.72 -21.75 -3.53
CA LYS A 71 -7.07 -21.88 -2.96
C LYS A 71 -8.04 -20.92 -3.64
N LYS A 72 -7.61 -19.72 -4.03
CA LYS A 72 -8.43 -18.78 -4.83
C LYS A 72 -8.63 -19.28 -6.27
N MET A 73 -7.63 -19.90 -6.88
CA MET A 73 -7.73 -20.61 -8.17
C MET A 73 -8.63 -21.85 -8.08
N MET A 74 -8.47 -22.67 -7.04
CA MET A 74 -9.34 -23.82 -6.78
C MET A 74 -10.76 -23.42 -6.41
N ILE A 75 -11.02 -22.25 -5.81
CA ILE A 75 -12.38 -21.73 -5.58
C ILE A 75 -12.99 -21.25 -6.91
N ILE A 76 -12.19 -20.77 -7.85
CA ILE A 76 -12.62 -20.42 -9.21
C ILE A 76 -12.91 -21.70 -10.03
N GLU A 77 -12.09 -22.75 -9.90
CA GLU A 77 -12.32 -24.08 -10.50
C GLU A 77 -13.49 -24.86 -9.84
N LYS A 78 -13.62 -24.84 -8.51
CA LYS A 78 -14.73 -25.48 -7.78
C LYS A 78 -16.06 -24.79 -7.97
N LYS A 79 -16.11 -23.48 -8.26
CA LYS A 79 -17.35 -22.82 -8.72
C LYS A 79 -17.76 -23.23 -10.14
N GLY A 80 -16.91 -23.97 -10.85
CA GLY A 80 -17.25 -24.68 -12.08
C GLY A 80 -17.77 -26.12 -11.86
N ILE A 81 -17.64 -26.73 -10.67
CA ILE A 81 -17.92 -28.16 -10.48
C ILE A 81 -18.54 -28.48 -9.10
N LYS A 82 -19.77 -29.05 -9.14
CA LYS A 82 -20.62 -29.66 -8.06
C LYS A 82 -21.46 -28.67 -7.23
N ARG A 83 -22.80 -28.62 -7.28
CA ARG A 83 -23.88 -29.65 -7.30
C ARG A 83 -23.69 -30.76 -6.25
N GLY A 84 -24.42 -30.62 -5.13
CA GLY A 84 -24.97 -31.65 -4.21
C GLY A 84 -24.00 -32.68 -3.60
N PHE A 85 -24.11 -33.11 -2.35
CA PHE A 85 -25.30 -33.53 -1.62
C PHE A 85 -25.06 -33.47 -0.11
N GLY A 86 -26.05 -32.97 0.63
CA GLY A 86 -26.23 -33.25 2.05
C GLY A 86 -26.98 -34.56 2.24
N THR A 87 -26.68 -35.24 3.33
CA THR A 87 -27.37 -36.44 3.82
C THR A 87 -28.84 -36.15 4.12
N GLY A 88 -29.72 -37.01 3.64
CA GLY A 88 -31.13 -37.06 4.01
C GLY A 88 -31.76 -38.36 3.53
N THR A 89 -32.00 -39.26 4.47
CA THR A 89 -32.79 -40.49 4.33
C THR A 89 -34.19 -40.21 3.76
N GLY A 90 -34.71 -41.11 2.90
CA GLY A 90 -36.15 -41.24 2.65
C GLY A 90 -36.63 -41.25 1.19
N SER A 91 -36.53 -42.40 0.54
CA SER A 91 -37.51 -43.09 -0.33
C SER A 91 -38.51 -42.31 -1.23
N LYS A 92 -38.36 -42.47 -2.56
CA LYS A 92 -39.35 -42.92 -3.59
C LYS A 92 -39.15 -42.23 -4.95
N SER A 93 -39.08 -43.02 -6.02
CA SER A 93 -38.67 -42.64 -7.39
C SER A 93 -39.86 -42.53 -8.37
N PRO A 94 -39.90 -41.55 -9.30
CA PRO A 94 -40.75 -41.60 -10.50
C PRO A 94 -39.95 -41.72 -11.82
N SER A 95 -40.65 -42.23 -12.85
CA SER A 95 -40.20 -42.75 -14.15
C SER A 95 -39.66 -41.70 -15.16
N VAL A 96 -39.22 -42.17 -16.33
CA VAL A 96 -38.14 -41.58 -17.16
C VAL A 96 -38.62 -40.52 -18.18
N GLU A 97 -39.87 -40.54 -18.64
CA GLU A 97 -40.33 -39.68 -19.75
C GLU A 97 -40.70 -38.24 -19.35
N GLU A 98 -41.09 -37.99 -18.08
CA GLU A 98 -41.41 -36.62 -17.60
C GLU A 98 -40.16 -35.71 -17.42
N LYS A 99 -38.96 -36.29 -17.49
CA LYS A 99 -37.70 -35.57 -17.24
C LYS A 99 -37.20 -34.80 -18.47
N GLU A 100 -37.49 -35.27 -19.68
CA GLU A 100 -36.94 -34.69 -20.91
C GLU A 100 -37.61 -33.36 -21.29
N ASP A 101 -38.94 -33.26 -21.18
CA ASP A 101 -39.69 -32.02 -21.46
C ASP A 101 -39.35 -30.89 -20.48
N TYR A 102 -39.02 -31.23 -19.24
CA TYR A 102 -38.61 -30.27 -18.21
C TYR A 102 -37.20 -29.69 -18.50
N LEU A 103 -36.31 -30.49 -19.09
CA LEU A 103 -34.94 -30.09 -19.43
C LEU A 103 -34.91 -29.12 -20.63
N ILE A 104 -35.74 -29.35 -21.65
CA ILE A 104 -35.79 -28.52 -22.86
C ILE A 104 -36.36 -27.12 -22.56
N LYS A 105 -37.42 -27.04 -21.74
CA LYS A 105 -38.01 -25.75 -21.28
C LYS A 105 -37.02 -24.92 -20.43
N LYS A 106 -36.19 -25.58 -19.62
CA LYS A 106 -35.18 -24.91 -18.77
C LYS A 106 -34.03 -24.32 -19.60
N GLN A 107 -33.60 -25.01 -20.66
CA GLN A 107 -32.53 -24.53 -21.53
C GLN A 107 -32.95 -23.32 -22.39
N LYS A 108 -34.18 -23.27 -22.90
CA LYS A 108 -34.69 -22.10 -23.66
C LYS A 108 -34.89 -20.85 -22.78
N LYS A 109 -35.22 -21.00 -21.50
CA LYS A 109 -35.36 -19.88 -20.54
C LYS A 109 -34.01 -19.34 -20.04
N GLN A 110 -32.96 -20.15 -20.01
CA GLN A 110 -31.59 -19.72 -19.67
C GLN A 110 -30.95 -18.90 -20.79
N LYS A 111 -31.04 -19.33 -22.05
CA LYS A 111 -30.42 -18.64 -23.21
C LYS A 111 -30.92 -17.20 -23.42
N THR A 112 -32.18 -16.90 -23.11
CA THR A 112 -32.74 -15.54 -23.23
C THR A 112 -32.40 -14.63 -22.04
N SER A 113 -32.15 -15.22 -20.86
CA SER A 113 -31.79 -14.47 -19.65
C SER A 113 -30.30 -14.07 -19.60
N ASP A 114 -29.41 -14.90 -20.13
CA ASP A 114 -27.97 -14.64 -20.15
C ASP A 114 -27.58 -13.57 -21.18
N ALA A 115 -28.21 -13.56 -22.36
CA ALA A 115 -28.01 -12.50 -23.35
C ALA A 115 -28.43 -11.11 -22.84
N LYS A 116 -29.53 -11.03 -22.05
CA LYS A 116 -30.04 -9.79 -21.47
C LYS A 116 -29.20 -9.29 -20.28
N LYS A 117 -28.63 -10.21 -19.48
CA LYS A 117 -27.65 -9.92 -18.40
C LYS A 117 -26.27 -9.54 -18.93
N GLN A 118 -25.86 -10.09 -20.08
CA GLN A 118 -24.57 -9.77 -20.70
C GLN A 118 -24.60 -8.38 -21.36
N LYS A 119 -25.72 -7.98 -21.99
CA LYS A 119 -25.90 -6.64 -22.56
C LYS A 119 -25.88 -5.51 -21.50
N THR A 120 -26.55 -5.72 -20.36
CA THR A 120 -26.55 -4.76 -19.23
C THR A 120 -25.21 -4.68 -18.47
N ARG A 121 -24.39 -5.74 -18.48
CA ARG A 121 -23.05 -5.75 -17.86
C ARG A 121 -21.99 -5.08 -18.74
N ILE A 122 -22.15 -5.14 -20.06
CA ILE A 122 -21.27 -4.43 -21.02
C ILE A 122 -21.54 -2.93 -20.98
N GLU A 123 -22.81 -2.50 -20.95
CA GLU A 123 -23.18 -1.08 -20.81
C GLU A 123 -22.75 -0.47 -19.46
N LYS A 124 -22.84 -1.23 -18.35
CA LYS A 124 -22.33 -0.78 -17.03
C LYS A 124 -20.80 -0.77 -16.94
N LYS A 125 -20.09 -1.65 -17.68
CA LYS A 125 -18.61 -1.60 -17.78
C LYS A 125 -18.11 -0.48 -18.70
N GLN A 126 -18.91 -0.04 -19.68
CA GLN A 126 -18.54 1.05 -20.58
C GLN A 126 -18.73 2.44 -19.94
N LYS A 127 -19.70 2.61 -19.01
CA LYS A 127 -19.87 3.89 -18.27
C LYS A 127 -18.85 4.14 -17.14
N GLN A 128 -18.07 3.14 -16.69
CA GLN A 128 -17.05 3.28 -15.63
C GLN A 128 -15.61 3.46 -16.14
N ARG A 129 -15.42 3.70 -17.45
CA ARG A 129 -14.09 3.81 -18.07
C ARG A 129 -13.73 5.22 -18.56
N LYS A 130 -14.29 6.28 -17.98
CA LYS A 130 -13.54 7.54 -17.93
C LYS A 130 -12.42 7.33 -16.92
N GLY A 131 -11.20 7.10 -17.41
CA GLY A 131 -10.03 7.01 -16.55
C GLY A 131 -9.94 8.28 -15.72
N PHE A 132 -9.72 8.13 -14.42
CA PHE A 132 -9.41 9.27 -13.55
C PHE A 132 -8.11 9.90 -14.05
N ASN A 133 -8.20 11.07 -14.67
CA ASN A 133 -7.04 11.87 -15.05
C ASN A 133 -6.86 12.98 -14.00
N PRO A 134 -5.88 12.86 -13.09
CA PRO A 134 -5.69 13.84 -12.02
C PRO A 134 -5.48 15.26 -12.56
N VAL A 135 -4.86 15.41 -13.73
CA VAL A 135 -4.55 16.71 -14.31
C VAL A 135 -5.82 17.41 -14.81
N GLU A 136 -6.73 16.67 -15.47
CA GLU A 136 -8.02 17.22 -15.90
C GLU A 136 -8.87 17.68 -14.71
N GLU A 137 -8.86 16.90 -13.62
CA GLU A 137 -9.60 17.27 -12.42
C GLU A 137 -8.99 18.48 -11.70
N LEU A 138 -7.66 18.55 -11.57
CA LEU A 138 -6.98 19.73 -11.04
C LEU A 138 -7.27 20.98 -11.90
N SER A 139 -7.30 20.82 -13.23
CA SER A 139 -7.65 21.90 -14.17
C SER A 139 -9.10 22.35 -13.99
N ALA A 140 -10.04 21.41 -13.85
CA ALA A 140 -11.45 21.71 -13.60
C ALA A 140 -11.69 22.44 -12.26
N LEU A 141 -10.77 22.29 -11.31
CA LEU A 141 -10.76 23.02 -10.04
C LEU A 141 -10.03 24.37 -10.11
N GLY A 142 -9.52 24.78 -11.27
CA GLY A 142 -8.74 26.01 -11.42
C GLY A 142 -7.36 25.95 -10.78
N LEU A 143 -6.81 24.76 -10.59
CA LEU A 143 -5.49 24.54 -9.97
C LEU A 143 -4.38 24.24 -11.00
N GLU A 144 -4.67 24.43 -12.29
CA GLU A 144 -3.69 24.42 -13.37
C GLU A 144 -3.70 25.77 -14.10
N PRO A 145 -2.54 26.44 -14.28
CA PRO A 145 -1.23 26.03 -13.79
C PRO A 145 -1.17 26.01 -12.25
N PRO A 146 -0.23 25.25 -11.66
CA PRO A 146 -0.13 25.11 -10.22
C PRO A 146 0.10 26.46 -9.55
N PRO A 147 -0.65 26.80 -8.48
CA PRO A 147 -0.40 28.01 -7.72
C PRO A 147 1.03 28.06 -7.19
N ASP A 148 1.59 29.26 -7.07
CA ASP A 148 2.92 29.45 -6.49
C ASP A 148 2.92 29.14 -4.98
N MET A 149 4.10 28.82 -4.45
CA MET A 149 4.32 28.52 -3.03
C MET A 149 3.95 29.73 -2.15
N HIS A 150 3.20 29.49 -1.07
CA HIS A 150 2.90 30.52 -0.07
C HIS A 150 4.18 31.07 0.58
N GLN A 151 4.23 32.39 0.79
CA GLN A 151 5.43 33.09 1.27
C GLN A 151 5.99 32.50 2.57
N VAL A 152 5.13 32.12 3.52
CA VAL A 152 5.54 31.53 4.80
C VAL A 152 6.40 30.26 4.62
N PHE A 153 6.15 29.45 3.57
CA PHE A 153 7.00 28.30 3.25
C PHE A 153 8.30 28.70 2.59
N LYS A 154 8.30 29.74 1.74
CA LYS A 154 9.54 30.30 1.16
C LYS A 154 10.46 30.79 2.27
N ASP A 155 9.93 31.59 3.20
CA ASP A 155 10.65 32.11 4.36
C ASP A 155 11.17 30.96 5.24
N ARG A 156 10.36 29.92 5.46
CA ARG A 156 10.79 28.75 6.25
C ARG A 156 11.92 27.98 5.57
N ILE A 157 11.87 27.81 4.25
CA ILE A 157 12.94 27.18 3.48
C ILE A 157 14.22 28.02 3.52
N GLU A 158 14.10 29.34 3.33
CA GLU A 158 15.24 30.27 3.39
C GLU A 158 15.90 30.28 4.77
N ASN A 159 15.12 30.26 5.85
CA ASN A 159 15.64 30.15 7.22
C ASN A 159 16.42 28.85 7.49
N LEU A 160 16.16 27.79 6.71
CA LEU A 160 16.94 26.56 6.73
C LEU A 160 18.16 26.61 5.81
N GLY A 161 18.44 27.75 5.16
CA GLY A 161 19.47 27.88 4.12
C GLY A 161 19.10 27.13 2.84
N GLY A 162 17.80 27.01 2.55
CA GLY A 162 17.26 26.24 1.43
C GLY A 162 17.38 26.97 0.09
N THR A 163 17.77 26.22 -0.94
CA THR A 163 17.96 26.68 -2.33
C THR A 163 17.35 25.68 -3.32
N ASP A 164 17.43 25.94 -4.63
CA ASP A 164 16.96 25.04 -5.70
C ASP A 164 15.52 24.52 -5.47
N ILE A 165 14.61 25.45 -5.21
CA ILE A 165 13.21 25.15 -4.88
C ILE A 165 12.47 24.72 -6.16
N LYS A 166 11.95 23.49 -6.17
CA LYS A 166 11.26 22.90 -7.33
C LYS A 166 9.96 22.22 -6.94
N LEU A 167 8.89 22.47 -7.69
CA LEU A 167 7.64 21.74 -7.52
C LEU A 167 7.81 20.30 -8.00
N VAL A 168 7.67 19.33 -7.11
CA VAL A 168 7.78 17.91 -7.45
C VAL A 168 6.45 17.41 -8.01
N ILE A 169 5.36 17.64 -7.29
CA ILE A 169 4.03 17.12 -7.65
C ILE A 169 2.91 17.95 -7.00
N GLN A 170 1.80 18.11 -7.71
CA GLN A 170 0.51 18.53 -7.15
C GLN A 170 -0.46 17.35 -7.26
N LYS A 171 -1.09 16.95 -6.16
CA LYS A 171 -1.98 15.79 -6.14
C LYS A 171 -3.04 15.89 -5.06
N PHE A 172 -4.13 15.17 -5.29
CA PHE A 172 -5.06 14.79 -4.25
C PHE A 172 -4.40 13.82 -3.26
N ILE A 173 -4.62 14.04 -1.98
CA ILE A 173 -4.32 13.07 -0.93
C ILE A 173 -5.22 11.84 -1.13
N LYS A 174 -4.60 10.69 -1.37
CA LYS A 174 -5.35 9.45 -1.58
C LYS A 174 -5.69 8.82 -0.23
N PRO A 175 -6.78 8.05 -0.11
CA PRO A 175 -7.07 7.27 1.10
C PRO A 175 -5.90 6.36 1.53
N THR A 176 -5.15 5.83 0.56
CA THR A 176 -3.95 5.02 0.84
C THR A 176 -2.80 5.81 1.46
N ASP A 177 -2.75 7.12 1.21
CA ASP A 177 -1.75 7.99 1.83
C ASP A 177 -2.10 8.27 3.30
N LEU A 178 -3.39 8.28 3.66
CA LEU A 178 -3.84 8.51 5.05
C LEU A 178 -3.98 7.23 5.87
N ASN A 179 -3.85 6.06 5.24
CA ASN A 179 -4.07 4.78 5.92
C ASN A 179 -2.94 4.49 6.93
N PRO A 180 -3.24 4.39 8.25
CA PRO A 180 -2.22 4.15 9.26
C PRO A 180 -1.45 2.83 9.08
N GLY A 181 -2.09 1.81 8.50
CA GLY A 181 -1.46 0.53 8.20
C GLY A 181 -0.47 0.59 7.02
N HIS A 182 -0.55 1.61 6.17
CA HIS A 182 0.43 1.82 5.09
C HIS A 182 1.57 2.76 5.48
N ASN A 183 1.33 3.70 6.41
CA ASN A 183 2.32 4.64 6.93
C ASN A 183 3.19 5.28 5.83
N ARG A 184 2.54 5.78 4.77
CA ARG A 184 3.25 6.30 3.60
C ARG A 184 2.49 7.37 2.82
N LEU A 185 3.22 8.30 2.22
CA LEU A 185 2.75 9.16 1.14
C LEU A 185 3.44 8.75 -0.17
N SER A 186 2.68 8.58 -1.25
CA SER A 186 3.22 8.18 -2.55
C SER A 186 3.22 9.31 -3.59
N MET A 187 4.31 9.45 -4.34
CA MET A 187 4.50 10.39 -5.44
C MET A 187 4.79 9.60 -6.71
N THR A 188 3.76 9.31 -7.50
CA THR A 188 3.91 8.51 -8.73
C THR A 188 4.76 9.24 -9.76
N LEU A 189 5.75 8.56 -10.35
CA LEU A 189 6.71 9.19 -11.28
C LEU A 189 6.04 9.88 -12.47
N LYS A 190 4.92 9.34 -12.97
CA LYS A 190 4.15 9.95 -14.08
C LYS A 190 3.58 11.33 -13.76
N GLN A 191 3.49 11.69 -12.49
CA GLN A 191 2.95 12.97 -12.02
C GLN A 191 4.06 13.91 -11.51
N VAL A 192 5.32 13.46 -11.53
CA VAL A 192 6.46 14.28 -11.13
C VAL A 192 6.74 15.29 -12.24
N ARG A 193 6.81 16.57 -11.89
CA ARG A 193 6.94 17.69 -12.83
C ARG A 193 8.39 18.08 -13.10
N ASN A 194 9.23 18.06 -12.08
CA ASN A 194 10.61 18.53 -12.16
C ASN A 194 11.58 17.45 -11.67
N LYS A 195 12.75 17.36 -12.31
CA LYS A 195 13.87 16.55 -11.79
C LYS A 195 14.41 17.22 -10.53
N PHE A 196 14.27 16.53 -9.40
CA PHE A 196 14.69 17.03 -8.10
C PHE A 196 15.86 16.26 -7.50
N LEU A 197 16.19 15.08 -8.03
CA LEU A 197 17.29 14.24 -7.57
C LEU A 197 18.58 14.53 -8.34
N THR A 198 19.72 14.42 -7.65
CA THR A 198 21.03 14.33 -8.31
C THR A 198 21.25 12.95 -8.90
N GLU A 199 22.23 12.80 -9.79
CA GLU A 199 22.54 11.50 -10.41
C GLU A 199 22.96 10.46 -9.36
N ALA A 200 23.76 10.86 -8.37
CA ALA A 200 24.16 9.99 -7.26
C ALA A 200 22.96 9.55 -6.40
N GLU A 201 21.97 10.41 -6.19
CA GLU A 201 20.75 10.04 -5.47
C GLU A 201 19.87 9.10 -6.30
N GLU A 202 19.75 9.33 -7.62
CA GLU A 202 19.05 8.42 -8.51
C GLU A 202 19.68 7.02 -8.52
N GLU A 203 21.02 6.94 -8.47
CA GLU A 203 21.75 5.67 -8.39
C GLU A 203 21.46 4.92 -7.09
N LYS A 204 21.40 5.61 -5.94
CA LYS A 204 20.97 4.99 -4.67
C LYS A 204 19.60 4.30 -4.81
N PHE A 205 18.64 4.96 -5.46
CA PHE A 205 17.31 4.37 -5.68
C PHE A 205 17.31 3.20 -6.69
N LYS A 206 18.23 3.17 -7.67
CA LYS A 206 18.40 2.01 -8.56
C LYS A 206 18.87 0.77 -7.80
N ASN A 207 19.67 0.98 -6.75
CA ASN A 207 20.16 -0.08 -5.86
C ASN A 207 19.18 -0.42 -4.73
N ASN A 208 17.91 0.01 -4.84
CA ASN A 208 16.85 -0.15 -3.85
C ASN A 208 17.16 0.46 -2.47
N TRP A 209 18.12 1.39 -2.39
CA TRP A 209 18.38 2.13 -1.17
C TRP A 209 17.44 3.33 -1.06
N GLY A 210 17.09 3.66 0.19
CA GLY A 210 16.41 4.90 0.52
C GLY A 210 17.37 5.88 1.19
N MET A 211 16.88 7.07 1.50
CA MET A 211 17.63 8.08 2.22
C MET A 211 16.72 8.87 3.15
N ASP A 212 17.28 9.35 4.26
CA ASP A 212 16.57 10.25 5.15
C ASP A 212 16.65 11.67 4.60
N VAL A 213 15.49 12.34 4.58
CA VAL A 213 15.34 13.70 4.08
C VAL A 213 14.59 14.52 5.13
N ILE A 214 14.83 15.83 5.12
CA ILE A 214 14.04 16.76 5.93
C ILE A 214 12.72 17.06 5.22
N LEU A 215 11.69 17.31 6.00
CA LEU A 215 10.34 17.62 5.53
C LEU A 215 9.77 18.77 6.36
N ILE A 216 9.48 19.89 5.71
CA ILE A 216 8.64 20.94 6.25
C ILE A 216 7.19 20.48 6.11
N GLU A 217 6.56 20.20 7.24
CA GLU A 217 5.16 19.82 7.35
C GLU A 217 4.22 20.98 7.00
N PRO A 218 2.94 20.71 6.71
CA PRO A 218 1.96 21.78 6.49
C PRO A 218 1.85 22.80 7.63
N CYS A 219 2.08 22.37 8.88
CA CYS A 219 2.14 23.22 10.07
C CYS A 219 3.49 23.94 10.26
N LEU A 220 4.40 23.87 9.29
CA LEU A 220 5.75 24.49 9.26
C LEU A 220 6.79 23.87 10.20
N GLU A 221 6.41 22.84 10.95
CA GLU A 221 7.34 22.01 11.70
C GLU A 221 8.27 21.22 10.76
N VAL A 222 9.48 20.96 11.23
CA VAL A 222 10.49 20.24 10.45
C VAL A 222 10.64 18.84 11.01
N SER A 223 10.30 17.86 10.18
CA SER A 223 10.42 16.43 10.48
C SER A 223 11.45 15.74 9.61
N LYS A 224 11.87 14.54 10.02
CA LYS A 224 12.71 13.65 9.20
C LYS A 224 11.87 12.52 8.66
N VAL A 225 11.93 12.28 7.36
CA VAL A 225 11.21 11.16 6.72
C VAL A 225 12.16 10.32 5.90
N HIS A 226 11.86 9.04 5.79
CA HIS A 226 12.62 8.14 4.93
C HIS A 226 12.01 8.15 3.53
N LEU A 227 12.78 8.58 2.54
CA LEU A 227 12.42 8.58 1.13
C LEU A 227 12.95 7.31 0.46
N THR A 228 12.09 6.60 -0.27
CA THR A 228 12.46 5.41 -1.05
C THR A 228 11.64 5.34 -2.34
N LYS A 229 12.08 4.54 -3.32
CA LYS A 229 11.45 4.39 -4.63
C LYS A 229 10.89 2.98 -4.79
N TRP A 230 9.58 2.86 -4.97
CA TRP A 230 8.87 1.56 -5.01
C TRP A 230 8.08 1.40 -6.32
N LEU A 231 7.91 0.16 -6.76
CA LEU A 231 6.93 -0.17 -7.81
C LEU A 231 5.54 -0.34 -7.17
N ILE A 232 4.61 0.59 -7.46
CA ILE A 232 3.24 0.58 -6.92
C ILE A 232 2.25 0.52 -8.09
N GLY A 233 1.47 -0.56 -8.15
CA GLY A 233 0.40 -0.70 -9.16
C GLY A 233 0.91 -0.61 -10.61
N GLY A 234 2.12 -1.09 -10.87
CA GLY A 234 2.75 -1.05 -12.20
C GLY A 234 3.43 0.27 -12.58
N SER A 235 3.47 1.26 -11.67
CA SER A 235 4.25 2.48 -11.86
C SER A 235 5.22 2.68 -10.71
N PHE A 236 6.43 3.13 -11.00
CA PHE A 236 7.33 3.57 -9.94
C PHE A 236 6.75 4.82 -9.25
N ALA A 237 7.00 4.92 -7.96
CA ALA A 237 6.66 6.06 -7.12
C ALA A 237 7.77 6.30 -6.10
N TYR A 238 8.05 7.56 -5.82
CA TYR A 238 8.77 7.95 -4.62
C TYR A 238 7.81 7.90 -3.43
N VAL A 239 8.31 7.48 -2.26
CA VAL A 239 7.46 7.21 -1.09
C VAL A 239 8.13 7.72 0.16
N PHE A 240 7.45 8.61 0.89
CA PHE A 240 7.80 8.95 2.27
C PHE A 240 7.26 7.86 3.21
N LYS A 241 8.05 7.46 4.21
CA LYS A 241 7.69 6.42 5.19
C LYS A 241 8.22 6.72 6.58
N THR A 242 7.99 5.77 7.49
CA THR A 242 8.49 5.72 8.88
C THR A 242 7.74 6.69 9.78
N GLN A 243 7.86 8.00 9.56
CA GLN A 243 7.22 9.03 10.39
C GLN A 243 5.91 9.59 9.79
N TRP A 244 5.48 9.09 8.64
CA TRP A 244 4.35 9.65 7.91
C TRP A 244 3.04 9.69 8.71
N ASN A 245 2.72 8.63 9.47
CA ASN A 245 1.54 8.60 10.32
C ASN A 245 1.55 9.71 11.39
N GLN A 246 2.73 10.04 11.92
CA GLN A 246 2.86 11.13 12.89
C GLN A 246 2.60 12.47 12.22
N ILE A 247 3.18 12.69 11.03
CA ILE A 247 2.93 13.89 10.22
C ILE A 247 1.44 14.04 9.90
N VAL A 248 0.75 12.96 9.51
CA VAL A 248 -0.70 13.00 9.28
C VAL A 248 -1.47 13.42 10.53
N ARG A 249 -1.09 12.92 11.72
CA ARG A 249 -1.73 13.31 12.98
C ARG A 249 -1.49 14.78 13.33
N ASN A 250 -0.26 15.26 13.16
CA ASN A 250 0.12 16.64 13.46
C ASN A 250 -0.58 17.65 12.54
N ASN A 251 -1.00 17.22 11.35
CA ASN A 251 -1.59 18.07 10.32
C ASN A 251 -2.99 17.59 9.93
N ALA A 252 -3.77 17.06 10.87
CA ALA A 252 -5.06 16.42 10.59
C ALA A 252 -6.13 17.37 10.04
N ASP A 253 -6.00 18.67 10.30
CA ASP A 253 -6.82 19.74 9.72
C ASP A 253 -6.60 19.87 8.20
N THR A 254 -5.36 19.61 7.76
CA THR A 254 -4.88 19.84 6.40
C THR A 254 -4.79 18.56 5.57
N LEU A 255 -4.25 17.47 6.14
CA LEU A 255 -4.06 16.17 5.49
C LEU A 255 -5.30 15.30 5.68
N LYS A 256 -6.31 15.52 4.84
CA LYS A 256 -7.59 14.80 4.85
C LYS A 256 -8.01 14.34 3.45
N PRO A 257 -9.00 13.44 3.33
CA PRO A 257 -9.44 12.94 2.03
C PRO A 257 -9.84 14.07 1.08
N ASP A 258 -9.51 13.90 -0.20
CA ASP A 258 -9.78 14.84 -1.29
C ASP A 258 -9.07 16.22 -1.16
N ALA A 259 -8.24 16.44 -0.13
CA ALA A 259 -7.41 17.64 -0.05
C ALA A 259 -6.36 17.63 -1.17
N VAL A 260 -6.08 18.80 -1.74
CA VAL A 260 -5.01 18.95 -2.74
C VAL A 260 -3.78 19.53 -2.06
N VAL A 261 -2.67 18.82 -2.20
CA VAL A 261 -1.37 19.27 -1.73
C VAL A 261 -0.38 19.41 -2.87
N GLN A 262 0.56 20.32 -2.69
CA GLN A 262 1.81 20.37 -3.43
C GLN A 262 2.94 19.81 -2.57
N ILE A 263 3.89 19.16 -3.23
CA ILE A 263 5.14 18.73 -2.63
C ILE A 263 6.25 19.41 -3.41
N TRP A 264 7.07 20.16 -2.69
CA TRP A 264 8.21 20.89 -3.23
C TRP A 264 9.49 20.26 -2.71
N SER A 265 10.54 20.26 -3.51
CA SER A 265 11.90 19.91 -3.09
C SER A 265 12.75 21.16 -2.97
N PHE A 266 13.76 21.10 -2.11
CA PHE A 266 14.80 22.13 -1.98
C PHE A 266 16.11 21.48 -1.49
N ARG A 267 17.19 22.25 -1.51
CA ARG A 267 18.54 21.83 -1.13
C ARG A 267 19.05 22.66 0.04
N VAL A 268 19.54 22.00 1.09
CA VAL A 268 20.05 22.67 2.31
C VAL A 268 21.54 22.47 2.46
N GLY A 269 22.22 23.58 2.77
CA GLY A 269 23.61 23.59 3.18
C GLY A 269 24.61 23.22 2.06
N PRO A 270 25.91 23.20 2.39
CA PRO A 270 26.98 22.96 1.41
C PRO A 270 26.98 21.53 0.85
N GLU A 271 26.46 20.56 1.61
CA GLU A 271 26.31 19.17 1.17
C GLU A 271 25.11 18.95 0.24
N SER A 272 24.33 20.01 -0.05
CA SER A 272 23.15 19.95 -0.91
C SER A 272 22.15 18.90 -0.45
N GLN A 273 21.90 18.83 0.86
CA GLN A 273 20.99 17.86 1.44
C GLN A 273 19.58 18.05 0.89
N LEU A 274 18.97 16.97 0.39
CA LEU A 274 17.61 17.01 -0.13
C LEU A 274 16.59 17.24 1.00
N GLY A 275 15.75 18.26 0.82
CA GLY A 275 14.61 18.57 1.67
C GLY A 275 13.31 18.66 0.86
N PHE A 276 12.18 18.56 1.55
CA PHE A 276 10.86 18.72 0.96
C PHE A 276 9.96 19.61 1.81
N ALA A 277 8.94 20.21 1.19
CA ALA A 277 7.86 20.91 1.85
C ALA A 277 6.51 20.41 1.33
N ILE A 278 5.55 20.17 2.23
CA ILE A 278 4.16 19.83 1.85
C ILE A 278 3.27 21.01 2.15
N ILE A 279 2.57 21.48 1.11
CA ILE A 279 1.75 22.68 1.17
C ILE A 279 0.32 22.32 0.78
N LYS A 280 -0.65 22.74 1.59
CA LYS A 280 -2.07 22.65 1.23
C LYS A 280 -2.41 23.70 0.20
N VAL A 281 -3.03 23.27 -0.89
CA VAL A 281 -3.55 24.16 -1.95
C VAL A 281 -5.07 24.24 -1.91
N LYS A 282 -5.73 23.11 -1.60
CA LYS A 282 -7.19 23.05 -1.48
C LYS A 282 -7.59 22.19 -0.31
N GLU A 283 -8.59 22.68 0.44
CA GLU A 283 -9.23 21.94 1.52
C GLU A 283 -9.89 20.65 0.99
N GLY A 284 -9.71 19.55 1.71
CA GLY A 284 -10.49 18.33 1.48
C GLY A 284 -11.90 18.43 2.07
N LYS A 285 -12.75 17.43 1.79
CA LYS A 285 -14.12 17.40 2.33
C LYS A 285 -14.10 17.34 3.86
N ALA A 286 -15.03 18.03 4.51
CA ALA A 286 -15.24 17.89 5.94
C ALA A 286 -15.83 16.50 6.25
N VAL A 287 -15.44 15.91 7.39
CA VAL A 287 -15.93 14.59 7.83
C VAL A 287 -17.47 14.57 8.02
N SER A 288 -18.12 15.74 8.13
CA SER A 288 -19.56 15.91 8.29
C SER A 288 -20.39 15.77 7.00
N GLU A 289 -19.77 15.65 5.82
CA GLU A 289 -20.48 15.64 4.53
C GLU A 289 -20.57 14.26 3.85
N ILE A 290 -20.19 13.19 4.57
CA ILE A 290 -20.35 11.81 4.08
C ILE A 290 -21.67 11.27 4.66
N HIS A 291 -22.76 11.45 3.92
CA HIS A 291 -24.05 10.75 4.13
C HIS A 291 -24.23 9.66 3.07
#